data_AF-A0A139AZ11-F1
#
_entry.id   AF-A0A139AZ11-F1
#
_cell.length_a   1.000
_cell.length_b   1.000
_cell.length_c   1.000
_cell.angle_alpha   90.00
_cell.angle_beta   90.00
_cell.angle_gamma   90.00
#
_symmetry.space_group_name_H-M   'P 1'
#
loop_
_entity.id
_entity.type
_entity.pdbx_description
1 polymer ?
#
loop_
_entity_poly.entity_id
_entity_poly.type
_entity_poly.pdbx_seq_one_letter_code
_entity_poly.pdbx_strand_id
1 'polypeptide(L)'
;MIADSQQDGGDGAVAVAKARTRFVVPFPYWLQSTEQIESSQIGLHHDEWIWTEGTPAYPSTRDLGQEDAANRRRNYFVPEISIVCQDRARTFVLRRSTSQECPELPPLKLSWSPGGPGSDVVRTLDMVVVAAYMVLFEFPSSDVHHHVPGPLHHGFMVMDLTFPNDVQVVAASGGLSTVSSRDSLNLADVLQVNELFKYYRLPFPGHPNFGYADLLQSCRYDWRKPELIGKPSSDEDKAGSKPPKSDGAFINRAYLGRWDWMLECPLRHPHTRQLLSLMPKTWIVKTRDSEASLVVPKPQGQRTENSSTRQRSEGPERSSGWLSYPDNRAFVWTAVMADSSHLTTTSDGSRIDSGQWVRFVNVDLPTLQSPGNPSKFERSWIDPLTYRRWSHYGSQYGFTYHSGAFWTTPNSDSFFDIFFGVYFDMALVLFYSRVSLLHFSWDVALLAPPPGATEAGRESSPFNSRAHGTPPSLVLLNDLQTFTRMYLQPSFSIQQQGHELSAVFRSAMEVDTLYEHLAKRLERLVTFEREIDRCPRMEGGLRRSDWMGSGAAITISAAVGLFAVGVFMLKA
;
A
#
# COMPACT_ATOMS: atom_id res chain seq x y z
N MET A 1 12.78 -36.90 37.70
CA MET A 1 11.35 -36.84 37.35
C MET A 1 11.25 -36.10 36.04
N ILE A 2 11.32 -36.86 34.95
CA ILE A 2 11.13 -36.36 33.59
C ILE A 2 9.63 -36.51 33.36
N ALA A 3 8.91 -35.39 33.30
CA ALA A 3 7.51 -35.41 32.92
C ALA A 3 7.47 -35.55 31.40
N ASP A 4 7.13 -36.76 30.93
CA ASP A 4 6.74 -37.01 29.55
C ASP A 4 5.45 -36.23 29.28
N SER A 5 5.58 -35.02 28.76
CA SER A 5 4.48 -34.32 28.11
C SER A 5 4.28 -34.96 26.75
N GLN A 6 3.31 -35.87 26.65
CA GLN A 6 2.71 -36.23 25.37
C GLN A 6 2.12 -34.96 24.75
N GLN A 7 2.86 -34.35 23.81
CA GLN A 7 2.31 -33.40 22.86
C GLN A 7 1.48 -34.21 21.85
N ASP A 8 0.18 -34.33 22.13
CA ASP A 8 -0.78 -34.67 21.09
C ASP A 8 -0.59 -33.68 19.93
N GLY A 9 -0.37 -34.23 18.73
CA GLY A 9 -0.16 -33.50 17.48
C GLY A 9 -1.42 -32.79 16.97
N GLY A 10 -2.03 -31.98 17.83
CA GLY A 10 -3.05 -31.01 17.43
C GLY A 10 -2.40 -29.95 16.55
N ASP A 11 -3.06 -29.62 15.44
CA ASP A 11 -2.65 -28.63 14.46
C ASP A 11 -1.95 -27.42 15.12
N GLY A 12 -0.64 -27.31 14.89
CA GLY A 12 0.29 -26.41 15.58
C GLY A 12 0.08 -24.94 15.25
N ALA A 13 -1.05 -24.39 15.69
CA ALA A 13 -1.32 -22.96 15.65
C ALA A 13 -0.28 -22.23 16.52
N VAL A 14 0.43 -21.26 15.93
CA VAL A 14 1.42 -20.48 16.68
C VAL A 14 0.70 -19.49 17.57
N ALA A 15 0.74 -19.72 18.88
CA ALA A 15 0.21 -18.76 19.84
C ALA A 15 1.00 -17.45 19.79
N VAL A 16 0.29 -16.33 19.75
CA VAL A 16 0.84 -14.98 19.67
C VAL A 16 0.49 -14.23 20.95
N ALA A 17 1.51 -13.82 21.68
CA ALA A 17 1.37 -13.09 22.94
C ALA A 17 1.00 -11.62 22.75
N LYS A 18 1.34 -11.05 21.60
CA LYS A 18 1.06 -9.66 21.21
C LYS A 18 1.25 -9.51 19.70
N ALA A 19 0.35 -8.80 19.03
CA ALA A 19 0.53 -8.43 17.64
C ALA A 19 0.07 -7.00 17.38
N ARG A 20 0.68 -6.40 16.36
CA ARG A 20 0.33 -5.08 15.84
C ARG A 20 0.51 -5.10 14.34
N THR A 21 -0.44 -4.53 13.61
CA THR A 21 -0.38 -4.38 12.16
C THR A 21 -0.61 -2.92 11.82
N ARG A 22 0.24 -2.36 10.96
CA ARG A 22 0.06 -1.04 10.39
C ARG A 22 -0.14 -1.15 8.88
N PHE A 23 -1.22 -0.57 8.38
CA PHE A 23 -1.50 -0.46 6.95
C PHE A 23 -1.14 0.93 6.46
N VAL A 24 -0.42 0.99 5.34
CA VAL A 24 -0.02 2.23 4.68
C VAL A 24 -0.62 2.26 3.28
N VAL A 25 -1.53 3.20 3.05
CA VAL A 25 -2.22 3.37 1.77
C VAL A 25 -1.73 4.65 1.09
N PRO A 26 -1.22 4.58 -0.15
CA PRO A 26 -0.87 5.77 -0.91
C PRO A 26 -2.07 6.70 -1.08
N PHE A 27 -1.85 7.98 -0.82
CA PHE A 27 -2.87 9.03 -0.83
C PHE A 27 -2.38 10.25 -1.63
N PRO A 28 -2.97 10.54 -2.81
CA PRO A 28 -2.62 11.71 -3.60
C PRO A 28 -3.41 12.93 -3.14
N TYR A 29 -2.80 13.74 -2.31
CA TYR A 29 -3.47 14.92 -1.78
C TYR A 29 -3.60 16.05 -2.82
N TRP A 30 -2.77 16.06 -3.88
CA TRP A 30 -2.84 17.10 -4.93
C TRP A 30 -4.06 17.01 -5.85
N LEU A 31 -4.79 15.88 -5.84
CA LEU A 31 -6.03 15.74 -6.61
C LEU A 31 -7.21 16.47 -5.94
N GLN A 32 -6.98 16.98 -4.73
CA GLN A 32 -7.93 17.82 -4.02
C GLN A 32 -7.60 19.26 -4.39
N SER A 33 -8.61 20.06 -4.75
CA SER A 33 -8.35 21.46 -5.07
C SER A 33 -7.69 22.08 -3.85
N THR A 34 -6.57 22.78 -4.06
CA THR A 34 -5.92 23.53 -2.98
C THR A 34 -6.90 24.50 -2.34
N GLU A 35 -7.90 25.02 -3.06
CA GLU A 35 -9.02 25.77 -2.45
C GLU A 35 -9.79 24.99 -1.36
N GLN A 36 -9.98 23.67 -1.47
CA GLN A 36 -10.58 22.85 -0.39
C GLN A 36 -9.63 22.58 0.78
N ILE A 37 -8.32 22.63 0.54
CA ILE A 37 -7.29 22.43 1.57
C ILE A 37 -6.89 23.76 2.24
N GLU A 38 -6.93 24.88 1.52
CA GLU A 38 -6.46 26.22 1.90
C GLU A 38 -7.58 27.15 2.41
N SER A 39 -8.83 27.02 1.92
CA SER A 39 -9.96 27.81 2.48
C SER A 39 -10.34 27.39 3.91
N SER A 40 -9.80 26.25 4.37
CA SER A 40 -9.66 25.88 5.76
C SER A 40 -8.18 25.95 6.14
N GLN A 41 -7.79 26.60 7.24
CA GLN A 41 -6.44 26.44 7.81
C GLN A 41 -6.25 25.00 8.35
N ILE A 42 -6.33 23.95 7.52
CA ILE A 42 -6.39 22.51 7.89
C ILE A 42 -7.33 22.25 9.10
N GLY A 43 -8.28 23.16 9.33
CA GLY A 43 -9.51 22.91 10.04
C GLY A 43 -10.40 22.16 9.08
N LEU A 44 -10.08 20.89 8.80
CA LEU A 44 -11.03 19.94 8.22
C LEU A 44 -12.12 19.73 9.28
N HIS A 45 -12.93 20.77 9.49
CA HIS A 45 -13.93 20.88 10.54
C HIS A 45 -15.05 19.92 10.20
N HIS A 46 -14.99 18.74 10.79
CA HIS A 46 -16.13 17.85 10.92
C HIS A 46 -16.81 18.12 12.26
N ASP A 47 -17.43 19.29 12.42
CA ASP A 47 -18.14 19.86 13.59
C ASP A 47 -17.42 19.79 14.98
N GLU A 48 -16.56 18.81 15.24
CA GLU A 48 -15.80 18.55 16.47
C GLU A 48 -14.44 17.84 16.25
N TRP A 49 -14.02 17.48 15.00
CA TRP A 49 -12.71 16.86 14.71
C TRP A 49 -11.88 17.68 13.74
N ILE A 50 -10.57 17.71 13.97
CA ILE A 50 -9.58 18.48 13.20
C ILE A 50 -8.37 17.59 12.94
N TRP A 51 -7.94 17.54 11.69
CA TRP A 51 -6.61 17.04 11.34
C TRP A 51 -5.59 18.07 11.79
N THR A 52 -4.85 17.75 12.84
CA THR A 52 -3.83 18.67 13.38
C THR A 52 -2.46 18.16 13.04
N GLU A 53 -1.56 19.06 12.63
CA GLU A 53 -0.15 18.71 12.51
C GLU A 53 0.36 18.23 13.87
N GLY A 54 1.01 17.07 13.89
CA GLY A 54 1.47 16.48 15.13
C GLY A 54 2.13 15.13 14.94
N THR A 55 2.81 14.67 15.98
CA THR A 55 3.36 13.32 16.03
C THR A 55 2.26 12.35 16.47
N PRO A 56 2.12 11.17 15.85
CA PRO A 56 1.25 10.12 16.38
C PRO A 56 1.67 9.82 17.82
N ALA A 57 0.70 9.67 18.72
CA ALA A 57 0.99 9.24 20.08
C ALA A 57 1.41 7.77 20.03
N TYR A 58 2.71 7.50 20.19
CA TYR A 58 3.19 6.13 20.32
C TYR A 58 3.15 5.73 21.80
N PRO A 59 2.73 4.49 22.14
CA PRO A 59 2.71 4.04 23.53
C PRO A 59 4.07 4.19 24.23
N SER A 60 5.16 4.01 23.48
CA SER A 60 6.55 4.09 23.97
C SER A 60 7.04 5.51 24.29
N THR A 61 6.30 6.55 23.92
CA THR A 61 6.63 7.94 24.26
C THR A 61 5.89 8.45 25.48
N ARG A 62 5.24 7.56 26.26
CA ARG A 62 4.60 7.97 27.52
C ARG A 62 5.61 8.24 28.64
N ASP A 63 6.72 7.50 28.66
CA ASP A 63 7.72 7.60 29.74
C ASP A 63 8.91 8.49 29.37
N LEU A 64 9.21 8.62 28.07
CA LEU A 64 10.21 9.55 27.54
C LEU A 64 9.44 10.75 27.00
N GLY A 65 9.73 11.96 27.49
CA GLY A 65 9.09 13.18 26.98
C GLY A 65 9.09 13.21 25.44
N GLN A 66 8.00 13.70 24.83
CA GLN A 66 7.79 13.66 23.38
C GLN A 66 8.98 14.23 22.59
N GLU A 67 9.63 15.25 23.14
CA GLU A 67 10.82 15.89 22.56
C GLU A 67 12.04 14.96 22.54
N ASP A 68 12.29 14.19 23.59
CA ASP A 68 13.40 13.23 23.65
C ASP A 68 13.21 12.09 22.65
N ALA A 69 11.97 11.60 22.51
CA ALA A 69 11.65 10.57 21.52
C ALA A 69 11.86 11.08 20.09
N ALA A 70 11.43 12.32 19.80
CA ALA A 70 11.67 12.96 18.51
C ALA A 70 13.17 13.17 18.25
N ASN A 71 13.93 13.61 19.26
CA ASN A 71 15.37 13.81 19.17
C ASN A 71 16.15 12.50 18.98
N ARG A 72 15.72 11.40 19.61
CA ARG A 72 16.31 10.08 19.35
C ARG A 72 16.05 9.59 17.93
N ARG A 73 14.84 9.81 17.40
CA ARG A 73 14.52 9.48 16.00
C ARG A 73 15.36 10.32 15.03
N ARG A 74 15.50 11.63 15.29
CA ARG A 74 16.40 12.55 14.56
C ARG A 74 17.81 12.00 14.46
N ASN A 75 18.37 11.66 15.63
CA ASN A 75 19.77 11.24 15.73
C ASN A 75 20.02 9.83 15.20
N TYR A 76 18.99 9.09 14.79
CA TYR A 76 19.17 7.79 14.16
C TYR A 76 19.57 7.91 12.68
N PHE A 77 19.04 8.93 12.01
CA PHE A 77 19.20 9.13 10.57
C PHE A 77 20.42 10.00 10.25
N VAL A 78 20.94 9.87 9.04
CA VAL A 78 21.83 10.91 8.50
C VAL A 78 21.04 12.23 8.36
N PRO A 79 21.70 13.40 8.44
CA PRO A 79 21.01 14.70 8.44
C PRO A 79 20.01 14.87 7.27
N GLU A 80 20.37 14.40 6.08
CA GLU A 80 19.55 14.50 4.87
C GLU A 80 18.22 13.75 5.01
N ILE A 81 18.26 12.52 5.55
CA ILE A 81 17.06 11.72 5.77
C ILE A 81 16.26 12.25 6.97
N SER A 82 16.93 12.79 7.99
CA SER A 82 16.25 13.49 9.08
C SER A 82 15.43 14.68 8.57
N ILE A 83 15.98 15.48 7.66
CA ILE A 83 15.28 16.61 7.00
C ILE A 83 14.07 16.09 6.22
N VAL A 84 14.21 15.01 5.46
CA VAL A 84 13.09 14.40 4.74
C VAL A 84 11.97 14.00 5.69
N CYS A 85 12.29 13.31 6.78
CA CYS A 85 11.30 12.81 7.74
C CYS A 85 10.59 13.91 8.54
N GLN A 86 11.16 15.11 8.67
CA GLN A 86 10.68 16.13 9.62
C GLN A 86 10.27 17.44 8.98
N ASP A 87 11.04 17.89 8.00
CA ASP A 87 10.84 19.21 7.40
C ASP A 87 9.98 19.10 6.14
N ARG A 88 10.08 17.96 5.46
CA ARG A 88 9.45 17.70 4.17
C ARG A 88 8.26 16.76 4.22
N ALA A 89 8.15 15.98 5.30
CA ALA A 89 6.98 15.18 5.62
C ALA A 89 6.17 15.88 6.71
N ARG A 90 4.92 16.20 6.41
CA ARG A 90 3.95 16.72 7.39
C ARG A 90 3.06 15.59 7.86
N THR A 91 3.02 15.36 9.17
CA THR A 91 2.14 14.36 9.76
C THR A 91 0.90 15.02 10.34
N PHE A 92 -0.27 14.61 9.88
CA PHE A 92 -1.56 15.03 10.38
C PHE A 92 -2.18 13.91 11.18
N VAL A 93 -2.46 14.17 12.44
CA VAL A 93 -3.14 13.24 13.34
C VAL A 93 -4.57 13.72 13.53
N LEU A 94 -5.51 12.78 13.50
CA LEU A 94 -6.91 13.07 13.75
C LEU A 94 -7.10 13.34 15.25
N ARG A 95 -7.50 14.57 15.61
CA ARG A 95 -7.77 14.98 16.99
C ARG A 95 -9.14 15.60 17.13
N ARG A 96 -9.68 15.56 18.36
CA ARG A 96 -10.93 16.22 18.69
C ARG A 96 -10.67 17.69 18.99
N SER A 97 -11.47 18.59 18.42
CA SER A 97 -11.39 20.05 18.52
C SER A 97 -11.32 20.55 19.98
N THR A 98 -11.96 19.83 20.91
CA THR A 98 -12.13 20.27 22.30
C THR A 98 -11.40 19.42 23.34
N SER A 99 -10.67 18.35 22.98
CA SER A 99 -9.87 17.57 23.94
C SER A 99 -8.51 17.16 23.37
N GLN A 100 -7.44 17.41 24.12
CA GLN A 100 -6.10 16.90 23.79
C GLN A 100 -6.00 15.37 23.85
N GLU A 101 -6.92 14.70 24.56
CA GLU A 101 -6.96 13.25 24.66
C GLU A 101 -7.73 12.63 23.49
N CYS A 102 -7.08 11.67 22.82
CA CYS A 102 -7.69 10.85 21.80
C CYS A 102 -8.65 9.86 22.48
N PRO A 103 -9.96 9.89 22.21
CA PRO A 103 -10.89 8.95 22.83
C PRO A 103 -10.61 7.54 22.36
N GLU A 104 -10.80 6.57 23.26
CA GLU A 104 -10.69 5.15 22.94
C GLU A 104 -11.71 4.77 21.87
N LEU A 105 -11.21 4.29 20.73
CA LEU A 105 -12.02 3.73 19.66
C LEU A 105 -12.66 2.42 20.15
N PRO A 106 -13.97 2.20 19.90
CA PRO A 106 -14.55 0.89 20.17
C PRO A 106 -13.80 -0.16 19.35
N PRO A 107 -13.57 -1.38 19.89
CA PRO A 107 -12.88 -2.41 19.15
C PRO A 107 -13.68 -2.78 17.90
N LEU A 108 -12.97 -2.80 16.77
CA LEU A 108 -13.44 -3.36 15.52
C LEU A 108 -13.54 -4.87 15.66
N LYS A 109 -14.73 -5.44 15.49
CA LYS A 109 -14.92 -6.89 15.57
C LYS A 109 -14.81 -7.50 14.19
N LEU A 110 -13.89 -8.44 14.03
CA LEU A 110 -13.77 -9.25 12.82
C LEU A 110 -14.09 -10.70 13.16
N SER A 111 -15.19 -11.22 12.62
CA SER A 111 -15.56 -12.63 12.77
C SER A 111 -15.31 -13.39 11.47
N TRP A 112 -14.71 -14.59 11.51
CA TRP A 112 -14.57 -15.48 10.35
C TRP A 112 -14.66 -16.96 10.75
N SER A 113 -14.77 -17.82 9.74
CA SER A 113 -14.91 -19.26 9.87
C SER A 113 -13.67 -19.95 9.28
N PRO A 114 -12.75 -20.49 10.10
CA PRO A 114 -11.49 -21.05 9.62
C PRO A 114 -11.69 -22.19 8.61
N GLY A 115 -12.72 -23.02 8.78
CA GLY A 115 -13.05 -24.11 7.86
C GLY A 115 -13.76 -23.67 6.56
N GLY A 116 -13.84 -22.37 6.29
CA GLY A 116 -14.56 -21.81 5.14
C GLY A 116 -16.08 -21.71 5.35
N PRO A 117 -16.83 -21.39 4.28
CA PRO A 117 -18.28 -21.27 4.32
C PRO A 117 -18.94 -22.58 4.78
N GLY A 118 -19.63 -22.54 5.92
CA GLY A 118 -20.31 -23.71 6.50
C GLY A 118 -19.56 -24.40 7.64
N SER A 119 -18.37 -23.90 8.03
CA SER A 119 -17.76 -24.34 9.30
C SER A 119 -18.61 -23.89 10.48
N ASP A 120 -18.87 -24.81 11.41
CA ASP A 120 -19.58 -24.51 12.66
C ASP A 120 -18.74 -23.63 13.61
N VAL A 121 -17.44 -23.45 13.35
CA VAL A 121 -16.58 -22.66 14.22
C VAL A 121 -16.46 -21.25 13.65
N VAL A 122 -16.89 -20.26 14.43
CA VAL A 122 -16.68 -18.84 14.15
C VAL A 122 -15.69 -18.28 15.16
N ARG A 123 -14.54 -17.81 14.68
CA ARG A 123 -13.58 -17.02 15.46
C ARG A 123 -13.94 -15.55 15.33
N THR A 124 -13.98 -14.81 16.44
CA THR A 124 -14.20 -13.37 16.47
C THR A 124 -13.03 -12.70 17.18
N LEU A 125 -12.31 -11.88 16.43
CA LEU A 125 -11.18 -11.09 16.89
C LEU A 125 -11.63 -9.65 17.11
N ASP A 126 -11.41 -9.15 18.31
CA ASP A 126 -11.48 -7.72 18.57
C ASP A 126 -10.18 -7.08 18.04
N MET A 127 -10.26 -5.94 17.36
CA MET A 127 -9.13 -5.18 16.85
C MET A 127 -9.25 -3.74 17.34
N VAL A 128 -8.17 -3.17 17.85
CA VAL A 128 -8.17 -1.81 18.37
C VAL A 128 -7.35 -0.93 17.45
N VAL A 129 -7.96 0.10 16.89
CA VAL A 129 -7.26 1.14 16.13
C VAL A 129 -6.49 2.01 17.13
N VAL A 130 -5.17 1.87 17.16
CA VAL A 130 -4.28 2.64 18.04
C VAL A 130 -4.08 4.05 17.51
N ALA A 131 -3.93 4.19 16.19
CA ALA A 131 -3.70 5.47 15.55
C ALA A 131 -4.18 5.43 14.09
N ALA A 132 -4.72 6.56 13.64
CA ALA A 132 -4.96 6.85 12.22
C ALA A 132 -4.36 8.23 11.92
N TYR A 133 -3.45 8.30 10.97
CA TYR A 133 -2.76 9.54 10.61
C TYR A 133 -2.41 9.60 9.13
N MET A 134 -2.19 10.82 8.62
CA MET A 134 -1.71 11.05 7.26
C MET A 134 -0.27 11.56 7.33
N VAL A 135 0.57 11.10 6.42
CA VAL A 135 1.93 11.63 6.23
C VAL A 135 2.02 12.18 4.81
N LEU A 136 2.19 13.48 4.65
CA LEU A 136 2.21 14.17 3.37
C LEU A 136 3.64 14.62 3.07
N PHE A 137 4.26 14.05 2.05
CA PHE A 137 5.59 14.44 1.57
C PHE A 137 5.46 15.59 0.58
N GLU A 138 6.39 16.54 0.64
CA GLU A 138 6.37 17.78 -0.16
C GLU A 138 5.09 18.58 0.02
N PHE A 139 4.49 18.52 1.22
CA PHE A 139 3.27 19.26 1.49
C PHE A 139 3.53 20.76 1.30
N PRO A 140 2.71 21.45 0.48
CA PRO A 140 3.01 22.81 0.07
C PRO A 140 3.17 23.74 1.26
N SER A 141 4.24 24.53 1.27
CA SER A 141 4.29 25.72 2.10
C SER A 141 3.33 26.75 1.49
N SER A 142 2.69 27.55 2.35
CA SER A 142 1.71 28.58 2.00
C SER A 142 2.18 29.62 0.96
N ASP A 143 3.46 29.62 0.62
CA ASP A 143 4.11 30.66 -0.19
C ASP A 143 4.27 30.28 -1.68
N VAL A 144 3.88 29.06 -2.10
CA VAL A 144 4.12 28.57 -3.47
C VAL A 144 2.84 28.50 -4.29
N HIS A 145 2.35 29.65 -4.77
CA HIS A 145 1.14 29.79 -5.60
C HIS A 145 1.17 29.15 -7.01
N HIS A 146 2.11 28.26 -7.30
CA HIS A 146 2.23 27.59 -8.61
C HIS A 146 2.26 26.07 -8.45
N HIS A 147 1.14 25.52 -7.98
CA HIS A 147 0.93 24.08 -7.85
C HIS A 147 0.69 23.45 -9.22
N VAL A 148 1.75 22.95 -9.85
CA VAL A 148 1.58 21.89 -10.83
C VAL A 148 1.71 20.56 -10.10
N PRO A 149 0.68 19.69 -10.13
CA PRO A 149 0.78 18.30 -9.70
C PRO A 149 2.08 17.69 -10.20
N GLY A 150 2.94 17.28 -9.28
CA GLY A 150 4.25 16.72 -9.59
C GLY A 150 4.40 15.33 -8.97
N PRO A 151 5.30 14.49 -9.51
CA PRO A 151 5.58 13.11 -9.05
C PRO A 151 6.16 13.02 -7.62
N LEU A 152 6.26 14.16 -6.92
CA LEU A 152 6.79 14.28 -5.56
C LEU A 152 5.71 14.50 -4.51
N HIS A 153 4.50 14.91 -4.87
CA HIS A 153 3.51 15.36 -3.90
C HIS A 153 2.70 14.20 -3.30
N HIS A 154 3.34 13.16 -2.78
CA HIS A 154 2.65 11.96 -2.31
C HIS A 154 2.36 11.98 -0.81
N GLY A 155 1.17 11.55 -0.45
CA GLY A 155 0.79 11.26 0.92
C GLY A 155 0.62 9.78 1.17
N PHE A 156 0.54 9.44 2.45
CA PHE A 156 0.18 8.12 2.91
C PHE A 156 -0.84 8.24 4.03
N MET A 157 -1.91 7.48 3.93
CA MET A 157 -2.78 7.21 5.06
C MET A 157 -2.24 6.00 5.82
N VAL A 158 -2.05 6.17 7.11
CA VAL A 158 -1.49 5.15 8.00
C VAL A 158 -2.52 4.80 9.04
N MET A 159 -2.85 3.50 9.12
CA MET A 159 -3.74 2.97 10.15
C MET A 159 -3.04 1.88 10.93
N ASP A 160 -3.11 2.00 12.25
CA ASP A 160 -2.38 1.15 13.18
C ASP A 160 -3.35 0.37 14.05
N LEU A 161 -3.26 -0.95 13.99
CA LEU A 161 -4.13 -1.89 14.68
C LEU A 161 -3.33 -2.70 15.68
N THR A 162 -3.89 -2.90 16.88
CA THR A 162 -3.44 -3.90 17.85
C THR A 162 -4.52 -4.93 18.10
N PHE A 163 -4.08 -6.13 18.46
CA PHE A 163 -4.95 -7.27 18.71
C PHE A 163 -4.89 -7.63 20.20
N PRO A 164 -6.01 -7.61 20.93
CA PRO A 164 -6.11 -8.22 22.25
C PRO A 164 -5.79 -9.71 22.17
N ASN A 165 -5.31 -10.27 23.29
CA ASN A 165 -4.85 -11.67 23.33
C ASN A 165 -5.99 -12.70 23.29
N ASP A 166 -7.22 -12.25 23.55
CA ASP A 166 -8.40 -13.12 23.62
C ASP A 166 -9.15 -13.09 22.28
N VAL A 167 -9.35 -14.28 21.70
CA VAL A 167 -10.21 -14.51 20.53
C VAL A 167 -11.45 -15.26 20.99
N GLN A 168 -12.63 -14.74 20.64
CA GLN A 168 -13.89 -15.41 20.99
C GLN A 168 -14.16 -16.51 19.96
N VAL A 169 -14.37 -17.74 20.42
CA VAL A 169 -14.73 -18.86 19.55
C VAL A 169 -16.14 -19.31 19.86
N VAL A 170 -16.99 -19.27 18.83
CA VAL A 170 -18.40 -19.66 18.91
C VAL A 170 -18.61 -20.87 18.03
N ALA A 171 -18.90 -22.01 18.65
CA ALA A 171 -19.37 -23.21 17.96
C ALA A 171 -20.88 -23.10 17.67
N ALA A 172 -21.26 -23.25 16.41
CA ALA A 172 -22.63 -23.20 15.92
C ALA A 172 -23.30 -24.57 16.04
N SER A 173 -23.32 -25.18 17.23
CA SER A 173 -24.05 -26.44 17.43
C SER A 173 -25.50 -26.16 17.86
N GLY A 174 -26.47 -26.35 16.96
CA GLY A 174 -27.86 -26.62 17.34
C GLY A 174 -28.78 -25.44 17.71
N GLY A 175 -28.57 -24.24 17.16
CA GLY A 175 -29.55 -23.14 17.25
C GLY A 175 -29.53 -22.31 18.55
N LEU A 176 -28.74 -22.70 19.56
CA LEU A 176 -28.33 -21.83 20.66
C LEU A 176 -26.84 -21.49 20.52
N SER A 177 -26.53 -20.24 20.15
CA SER A 177 -25.17 -19.72 20.23
C SER A 177 -24.74 -19.64 21.70
N THR A 178 -24.03 -20.65 22.17
CA THR A 178 -23.28 -20.57 23.42
C THR A 178 -21.85 -20.15 23.07
N VAL A 179 -21.35 -19.08 23.68
CA VAL A 179 -19.93 -18.70 23.54
C VAL A 179 -19.11 -19.82 24.18
N SER A 180 -18.47 -20.64 23.34
CA SER A 180 -17.96 -21.94 23.74
C SER A 180 -16.56 -21.88 24.35
N SER A 181 -15.73 -20.90 23.99
CA SER A 181 -14.40 -20.70 24.60
C SER A 181 -13.80 -19.34 24.26
N ARG A 182 -12.85 -18.89 25.10
CA ARG A 182 -11.84 -17.90 24.70
C ARG A 182 -10.60 -18.68 24.29
N ASP A 183 -10.12 -18.45 23.07
CA ASP A 183 -8.85 -18.97 22.58
C ASP A 183 -7.79 -17.86 22.62
N SER A 184 -6.52 -18.26 22.64
CA SER A 184 -5.42 -17.33 22.43
C SER A 184 -5.36 -16.87 20.98
N LEU A 185 -5.01 -15.60 20.78
CA LEU A 185 -4.57 -15.06 19.49
C LEU A 185 -3.48 -15.96 18.89
N ASN A 186 -3.58 -16.27 17.61
CA ASN A 186 -2.57 -17.02 16.88
C ASN A 186 -2.12 -16.28 15.60
N LEU A 187 -1.06 -16.78 14.97
CA LEU A 187 -0.50 -16.16 13.76
C LEU A 187 -1.51 -16.16 12.59
N ALA A 188 -2.33 -17.20 12.45
CA ALA A 188 -3.33 -17.29 11.40
C ALA A 188 -4.39 -16.18 11.54
N ASP A 189 -4.78 -15.83 12.77
CA ASP A 189 -5.68 -14.72 13.05
C ASP A 189 -5.10 -13.38 12.53
N VAL A 190 -3.80 -13.14 12.78
CA VAL A 190 -3.09 -11.93 12.30
C VAL A 190 -2.96 -11.92 10.78
N LEU A 191 -2.57 -13.05 10.17
CA LEU A 191 -2.49 -13.18 8.71
C LEU A 191 -3.85 -12.96 8.06
N GLN A 192 -4.93 -13.40 8.70
CA GLN A 192 -6.28 -13.25 8.18
C GLN A 192 -6.66 -11.77 8.04
N VAL A 193 -6.35 -10.97 9.05
CA VAL A 193 -6.55 -9.52 9.03
C VAL A 193 -5.67 -8.86 7.97
N ASN A 194 -4.39 -9.23 7.92
CA ASN A 194 -3.47 -8.67 6.95
C ASN A 194 -3.93 -8.96 5.52
N GLU A 195 -4.36 -10.19 5.21
CA GLU A 195 -4.92 -10.56 3.91
C GLU A 195 -6.19 -9.79 3.57
N LEU A 196 -7.10 -9.63 4.55
CA LEU A 196 -8.35 -8.90 4.37
C LEU A 196 -8.12 -7.43 4.02
N PHE A 197 -7.02 -6.83 4.48
CA PHE A 197 -6.73 -5.43 4.20
C PHE A 197 -5.55 -5.23 3.24
N LYS A 198 -4.87 -6.28 2.76
CA LYS A 198 -3.68 -6.10 1.91
C LYS A 198 -3.96 -5.38 0.60
N TYR A 199 -5.16 -5.50 0.06
CA TYR A 199 -5.58 -4.77 -1.13
C TYR A 199 -6.47 -3.62 -0.69
N TYR A 200 -6.22 -2.39 -1.14
CA TYR A 200 -7.15 -1.28 -0.97
C TYR A 200 -7.99 -1.03 -2.23
N ARG A 201 -7.58 -1.65 -3.35
CA ARG A 201 -8.26 -1.62 -4.64
C ARG A 201 -8.30 -2.99 -5.27
N LEU A 202 -9.16 -3.14 -6.27
CA LEU A 202 -9.26 -4.35 -7.05
C LEU A 202 -8.01 -4.53 -7.93
N PRO A 203 -7.16 -5.56 -7.73
CA PRO A 203 -5.93 -5.72 -8.50
C PRO A 203 -6.20 -6.08 -9.97
N PHE A 204 -7.25 -6.86 -10.23
CA PHE A 204 -7.72 -7.23 -11.55
C PHE A 204 -9.21 -7.61 -11.52
N PRO A 205 -9.94 -7.48 -12.65
CA PRO A 205 -11.33 -7.89 -12.73
C PRO A 205 -11.55 -9.35 -12.29
N GLY A 206 -12.45 -9.57 -11.34
CA GLY A 206 -12.76 -10.90 -10.83
C GLY A 206 -11.84 -11.41 -9.72
N HIS A 207 -10.83 -10.64 -9.26
CA HIS A 207 -10.00 -11.00 -8.10
C HIS A 207 -10.80 -11.48 -6.87
N PRO A 208 -11.97 -10.91 -6.52
CA PRO A 208 -12.71 -11.34 -5.35
C PRO A 208 -13.21 -12.78 -5.47
N ASN A 209 -13.31 -13.32 -6.69
CA ASN A 209 -13.71 -14.71 -6.92
C ASN A 209 -12.56 -15.72 -6.71
N PHE A 210 -11.31 -15.26 -6.57
CA PHE A 210 -10.13 -16.11 -6.39
C PHE A 210 -9.76 -16.22 -4.90
N GLY A 211 -10.49 -17.06 -4.15
CA GLY A 211 -10.22 -17.33 -2.72
C GLY A 211 -10.59 -16.20 -1.76
N TYR A 212 -10.77 -14.98 -2.25
CA TYR A 212 -11.21 -13.84 -1.45
C TYR A 212 -12.71 -13.85 -1.14
N ALA A 213 -13.51 -14.54 -1.96
CA ALA A 213 -14.96 -14.65 -1.77
C ALA A 213 -15.26 -15.39 -0.47
N ASP A 214 -14.54 -16.48 -0.19
CA ASP A 214 -14.68 -17.25 1.04
C ASP A 214 -14.24 -16.41 2.24
N LEU A 215 -13.18 -15.61 2.08
CA LEU A 215 -12.76 -14.65 3.10
C LEU A 215 -13.85 -13.60 3.37
N LEU A 216 -14.39 -12.95 2.33
CA LEU A 216 -15.44 -11.93 2.50
C LEU A 216 -16.77 -12.51 3.01
N GLN A 217 -17.12 -13.73 2.61
CA GLN A 217 -18.34 -14.41 3.07
C GLN A 217 -18.21 -14.86 4.51
N SER A 218 -17.01 -15.29 4.93
CA SER A 218 -16.73 -15.66 6.31
C SER A 218 -16.60 -14.43 7.21
N CYS A 219 -16.09 -13.31 6.68
CA CYS A 219 -15.95 -12.05 7.42
C CYS A 219 -17.29 -11.35 7.68
N ARG A 220 -17.75 -11.36 8.94
CA ARG A 220 -18.91 -10.58 9.39
C ARG A 220 -18.50 -9.23 9.98
N TYR A 221 -18.06 -8.29 9.15
CA TYR A 221 -18.07 -6.87 9.53
C TYR A 221 -19.37 -6.23 9.05
N ASP A 222 -20.03 -5.46 9.91
CA ASP A 222 -21.36 -4.86 9.69
C ASP A 222 -21.29 -3.65 8.74
N TRP A 223 -20.86 -3.86 7.50
CA TRP A 223 -21.04 -2.87 6.42
C TRP A 223 -22.53 -2.70 6.05
N ARG A 224 -23.38 -3.60 6.55
CA ARG A 224 -24.80 -3.72 6.20
C ARG A 224 -25.71 -2.83 7.02
N LYS A 225 -25.21 -1.88 7.85
CA LYS A 225 -26.08 -0.90 8.50
C LYS A 225 -27.01 -0.26 7.45
N PRO A 226 -28.31 -0.61 7.44
CA PRO A 226 -29.24 -0.24 6.36
C PRO A 226 -29.51 1.25 6.25
N GLU A 227 -29.03 2.01 7.23
CA GLU A 227 -29.19 3.45 7.35
C GLU A 227 -28.30 4.21 6.35
N LEU A 228 -27.18 3.62 5.91
CA LEU A 228 -26.21 4.26 4.99
C LEU A 228 -26.28 3.72 3.56
N ILE A 229 -26.74 2.48 3.38
CA ILE A 229 -26.99 1.87 2.07
C ILE A 229 -28.50 1.63 2.05
N GLY A 230 -29.22 2.52 1.37
CA GLY A 230 -30.69 2.63 1.41
C GLY A 230 -31.41 1.30 1.64
N LYS A 231 -32.33 1.32 2.61
CA LYS A 231 -33.14 0.19 3.10
C LYS A 231 -33.19 -1.01 2.13
N PRO A 232 -32.74 -2.22 2.55
CA PRO A 232 -33.08 -3.42 1.81
C PRO A 232 -34.60 -3.46 1.68
N SER A 233 -35.11 -3.70 0.46
CA SER A 233 -36.55 -3.78 0.24
C SER A 233 -37.12 -4.82 1.21
N SER A 234 -38.09 -4.39 1.99
CA SER A 234 -38.58 -4.98 3.24
C SER A 234 -39.18 -6.39 3.16
N ASP A 235 -39.04 -7.12 2.06
CA ASP A 235 -39.90 -8.27 1.77
C ASP A 235 -39.21 -9.64 1.81
N GLU A 236 -37.87 -9.74 1.97
CA GLU A 236 -37.17 -11.04 1.90
C GLU A 236 -36.38 -11.48 3.16
N ASP A 237 -36.20 -10.64 4.17
CA ASP A 237 -35.47 -10.99 5.40
C ASP A 237 -36.34 -11.75 6.43
N LYS A 238 -36.94 -12.87 5.99
CA LYS A 238 -37.32 -13.94 6.92
C LYS A 238 -36.05 -14.70 7.28
N ALA A 239 -35.79 -14.82 8.59
CA ALA A 239 -34.59 -15.37 9.24
C ALA A 239 -34.24 -16.86 8.95
N GLY A 240 -34.54 -17.36 7.75
CA GLY A 240 -34.20 -18.70 7.29
C GLY A 240 -33.99 -18.79 5.77
N SER A 241 -33.94 -17.67 5.04
CA SER A 241 -33.55 -17.68 3.63
C SER A 241 -32.06 -17.99 3.53
N LYS A 242 -31.71 -18.99 2.72
CA LYS A 242 -30.32 -19.28 2.35
C LYS A 242 -29.66 -17.97 1.90
N PRO A 243 -28.39 -17.71 2.28
CA PRO A 243 -27.70 -16.50 1.84
C PRO A 243 -27.88 -16.37 0.31
N PRO A 244 -28.22 -15.17 -0.20
CA PRO A 244 -28.43 -14.97 -1.62
C PRO A 244 -27.24 -15.56 -2.36
N LYS A 245 -27.49 -16.44 -3.36
CA LYS A 245 -26.45 -17.01 -4.20
C LYS A 245 -25.49 -15.89 -4.57
N SER A 246 -24.21 -16.09 -4.29
CA SER A 246 -23.12 -15.11 -4.40
C SER A 246 -23.22 -14.26 -5.67
N ASP A 247 -23.98 -13.18 -5.60
CA ASP A 247 -24.08 -12.22 -6.69
C ASP A 247 -22.71 -11.56 -6.78
N GLY A 248 -22.07 -11.60 -7.95
CA GLY A 248 -20.77 -10.96 -8.15
C GLY A 248 -20.78 -9.48 -7.72
N ALA A 249 -21.94 -8.81 -7.84
CA ALA A 249 -22.13 -7.45 -7.36
C ALA A 249 -22.08 -7.33 -5.82
N PHE A 250 -22.50 -8.35 -5.09
CA PHE A 250 -22.36 -8.39 -3.63
C PHE A 250 -20.90 -8.54 -3.22
N ILE A 251 -20.17 -9.50 -3.81
CA ILE A 251 -18.77 -9.74 -3.47
C ILE A 251 -17.94 -8.49 -3.78
N ASN A 252 -18.16 -7.84 -4.92
CA ASN A 252 -17.46 -6.60 -5.27
C ASN A 252 -17.77 -5.46 -4.29
N ARG A 253 -19.04 -5.31 -3.86
CA ARG A 253 -19.41 -4.31 -2.85
C ARG A 253 -18.79 -4.59 -1.49
N ALA A 254 -18.80 -5.84 -1.04
CA ALA A 254 -18.14 -6.24 0.21
C ALA A 254 -16.61 -6.03 0.12
N TYR A 255 -16.02 -6.36 -1.03
CA TYR A 255 -14.62 -6.11 -1.31
C TYR A 255 -14.31 -4.62 -1.09
N LEU A 256 -14.92 -3.71 -1.85
CA LEU A 256 -14.62 -2.28 -1.70
C LEU A 256 -15.02 -1.73 -0.31
N GLY A 257 -16.16 -2.17 0.20
CA GLY A 257 -16.73 -1.71 1.46
C GLY A 257 -15.94 -2.08 2.72
N ARG A 258 -14.93 -2.97 2.65
CA ARG A 258 -14.09 -3.31 3.81
C ARG A 258 -13.21 -2.15 4.25
N TRP A 259 -12.63 -1.44 3.28
CA TRP A 259 -11.81 -0.27 3.54
C TRP A 259 -12.70 0.88 3.95
N ASP A 260 -13.84 1.06 3.28
CA ASP A 260 -14.87 2.00 3.72
C ASP A 260 -15.24 1.73 5.18
N TRP A 261 -15.53 0.48 5.58
CA TRP A 261 -15.85 0.14 6.97
C TRP A 261 -14.72 0.51 7.96
N MET A 262 -13.47 0.24 7.62
CA MET A 262 -12.33 0.59 8.47
C MET A 262 -12.12 2.11 8.55
N LEU A 263 -12.39 2.84 7.45
CA LEU A 263 -12.27 4.30 7.36
C LEU A 263 -13.48 5.04 7.92
N GLU A 264 -14.65 4.43 7.89
CA GLU A 264 -15.89 4.86 8.53
C GLU A 264 -15.93 4.47 10.00
N CYS A 265 -14.93 3.70 10.49
CA CYS A 265 -14.85 3.21 11.85
C CYS A 265 -15.16 4.36 12.82
N PRO A 266 -16.30 4.26 13.53
CA PRO A 266 -16.82 5.43 14.19
C PRO A 266 -16.03 5.72 15.46
N LEU A 267 -15.38 6.87 15.47
CA LEU A 267 -14.96 7.54 16.69
C LEU A 267 -16.20 7.86 17.51
N ARG A 268 -16.33 7.21 18.68
CA ARG A 268 -17.42 7.50 19.59
C ARG A 268 -17.13 8.83 20.27
N HIS A 269 -17.95 9.84 20.00
CA HIS A 269 -17.82 11.12 20.63
C HIS A 269 -18.07 11.00 22.15
N PRO A 270 -17.13 11.43 23.01
CA PRO A 270 -17.20 11.25 24.46
C PRO A 270 -18.45 11.83 25.13
N HIS A 271 -19.00 12.92 24.59
CA HIS A 271 -20.14 13.62 25.23
C HIS A 271 -21.47 13.36 24.52
N THR A 272 -21.48 13.38 23.18
CA THR A 272 -22.73 13.21 22.40
C THR A 272 -23.03 11.74 22.10
N ARG A 273 -22.05 10.83 22.31
CA ARG A 273 -22.09 9.42 21.91
C ARG A 273 -22.33 9.21 20.41
N GLN A 274 -22.26 10.27 19.59
CA GLN A 274 -22.36 10.18 18.14
C GLN A 274 -21.15 9.43 17.57
N LEU A 275 -21.35 8.81 16.42
CA LEU A 275 -20.39 7.98 15.71
C LEU A 275 -19.79 8.79 14.55
N LEU A 276 -18.47 8.98 14.53
CA LEU A 276 -17.78 9.91 13.62
C LEU A 276 -16.74 9.19 12.76
N SER A 277 -16.71 9.45 11.44
CA SER A 277 -15.83 8.77 10.47
C SER A 277 -14.39 9.28 10.53
N LEU A 278 -13.39 8.42 10.27
CA LEU A 278 -11.98 8.82 10.17
C LEU A 278 -11.70 9.67 8.92
N MET A 279 -12.51 9.48 7.87
CA MET A 279 -12.40 10.20 6.60
C MET A 279 -13.70 10.92 6.24
N PRO A 280 -13.63 12.01 5.45
CA PRO A 280 -14.83 12.67 4.93
C PRO A 280 -15.69 11.68 4.15
N LYS A 281 -16.98 11.57 4.49
CA LYS A 281 -17.92 10.66 3.80
C LYS A 281 -17.94 10.89 2.29
N THR A 282 -17.77 12.14 1.86
CA THR A 282 -17.69 12.50 0.44
C THR A 282 -16.51 11.85 -0.26
N TRP A 283 -15.38 11.66 0.41
CA TRP A 283 -14.21 10.98 -0.16
C TRP A 283 -14.49 9.50 -0.31
N ILE A 284 -15.03 8.87 0.74
CA ILE A 284 -15.40 7.46 0.75
C ILE A 284 -16.39 7.17 -0.40
N VAL A 285 -17.46 7.98 -0.52
CA VAL A 285 -18.45 7.87 -1.59
C VAL A 285 -17.84 8.03 -2.98
N LYS A 286 -16.99 9.05 -3.20
CA LYS A 286 -16.33 9.25 -4.51
C LYS A 286 -15.47 8.06 -4.92
N THR A 287 -14.76 7.45 -3.97
CA THR A 287 -13.97 6.21 -4.19
C THR A 287 -14.89 5.11 -4.69
N ARG A 288 -15.98 4.88 -3.96
CA ARG A 288 -16.92 3.81 -4.24
C ARG A 288 -17.57 3.96 -5.62
N ASP A 289 -17.97 5.17 -5.97
CA ASP A 289 -18.61 5.47 -7.25
C ASP A 289 -17.63 5.32 -8.43
N SER A 290 -16.37 5.73 -8.24
CA SER A 290 -15.33 5.54 -9.24
C SER A 290 -15.02 4.07 -9.50
N GLU A 291 -14.95 3.24 -8.46
CA GLU A 291 -14.64 1.81 -8.61
C GLU A 291 -15.84 1.00 -9.12
N ALA A 292 -17.06 1.34 -8.70
CA ALA A 292 -18.27 0.74 -9.26
C ALA A 292 -18.36 0.94 -10.78
N SER A 293 -17.87 2.07 -11.28
CA SER A 293 -17.80 2.38 -12.72
C SER A 293 -16.80 1.51 -13.48
N LEU A 294 -15.76 0.98 -12.82
CA LEU A 294 -14.76 0.08 -13.43
C LEU A 294 -15.22 -1.39 -13.50
N VAL A 295 -16.09 -1.80 -12.58
CA VAL A 295 -16.47 -3.21 -12.37
C VAL A 295 -17.62 -3.67 -13.29
N VAL A 296 -18.45 -2.74 -13.78
CA VAL A 296 -19.54 -3.06 -14.71
C VAL A 296 -19.13 -2.60 -16.10
N PRO A 297 -18.59 -3.49 -16.96
CA PRO A 297 -18.51 -3.19 -18.38
C PRO A 297 -19.94 -2.94 -18.84
N LYS A 298 -20.27 -1.69 -19.20
CA LYS A 298 -21.54 -1.41 -19.86
C LYS A 298 -21.60 -2.35 -21.07
N PRO A 299 -22.64 -3.20 -21.19
CA PRO A 299 -22.73 -4.11 -22.32
C PRO A 299 -22.65 -3.29 -23.60
N GLN A 300 -21.66 -3.59 -24.44
CA GLN A 300 -21.38 -2.91 -25.72
C GLN A 300 -22.52 -3.07 -26.76
N GLY A 301 -23.72 -3.51 -26.33
CA GLY A 301 -24.80 -3.99 -27.18
C GLY A 301 -25.87 -2.98 -27.58
N GLN A 302 -25.84 -1.72 -27.14
CA GLN A 302 -26.77 -0.69 -27.63
C GLN A 302 -26.02 0.56 -28.09
N ARG A 303 -25.42 0.42 -29.27
CA ARG A 303 -24.95 1.52 -30.10
C ARG A 303 -26.20 2.21 -30.70
N THR A 304 -26.84 3.10 -29.95
CA THR A 304 -27.81 4.02 -30.55
C THR A 304 -27.07 4.99 -31.45
N GLU A 305 -27.16 4.81 -32.77
CA GLU A 305 -26.45 5.55 -33.82
C GLU A 305 -26.80 7.05 -33.92
N ASN A 306 -27.60 7.61 -33.00
CA ASN A 306 -28.23 8.93 -33.19
C ASN A 306 -27.81 10.01 -32.17
N SER A 307 -26.54 10.07 -31.77
CA SER A 307 -26.03 11.29 -31.09
C SER A 307 -24.63 11.65 -31.59
N SER A 308 -24.59 12.55 -32.58
CA SER A 308 -23.39 13.16 -33.15
C SER A 308 -22.72 14.19 -32.24
N THR A 309 -23.16 14.33 -30.99
CA THR A 309 -22.41 15.05 -29.97
C THR A 309 -21.33 14.11 -29.43
N ARG A 310 -20.21 14.02 -30.17
CA ARG A 310 -18.92 13.60 -29.61
C ARG A 310 -18.59 14.57 -28.47
N GLN A 311 -19.16 14.34 -27.28
CA GLN A 311 -18.48 14.71 -26.05
C GLN A 311 -17.16 13.95 -26.12
N ARG A 312 -16.15 14.71 -26.52
CA ARG A 312 -14.75 14.39 -26.40
C ARG A 312 -14.59 13.99 -24.94
N SER A 313 -14.60 12.69 -24.69
CA SER A 313 -14.29 12.13 -23.38
C SER A 313 -12.97 12.77 -23.01
N GLU A 314 -13.02 13.71 -22.06
CA GLU A 314 -11.85 14.32 -21.49
C GLU A 314 -10.88 13.19 -21.17
N GLY A 315 -9.61 13.37 -21.53
CA GLY A 315 -8.59 12.32 -21.58
C GLY A 315 -8.54 11.44 -20.33
N PRO A 316 -7.88 10.26 -20.41
CA PRO A 316 -7.94 9.18 -19.42
C PRO A 316 -8.16 9.75 -18.02
N GLU A 317 -9.38 9.57 -17.52
CA GLU A 317 -9.95 10.20 -16.34
C GLU A 317 -8.91 10.27 -15.21
N ARG A 318 -8.25 11.42 -15.08
CA ARG A 318 -7.43 11.79 -13.91
C ARG A 318 -8.30 12.01 -12.65
N SER A 319 -9.61 11.71 -12.72
CA SER A 319 -10.65 12.19 -11.82
C SER A 319 -11.06 11.23 -10.72
N SER A 320 -10.54 10.00 -10.66
CA SER A 320 -10.92 9.07 -9.59
C SER A 320 -10.42 9.48 -8.19
N GLY A 321 -9.70 10.61 -8.03
CA GLY A 321 -9.28 11.19 -6.75
C GLY A 321 -8.26 10.38 -5.96
N TRP A 322 -8.12 9.11 -6.33
CA TRP A 322 -7.12 8.18 -5.92
C TRP A 322 -6.30 7.89 -7.17
N LEU A 323 -5.08 8.40 -7.24
CA LEU A 323 -4.12 8.01 -8.26
C LEU A 323 -4.25 6.53 -8.55
N SER A 324 -4.29 6.17 -9.83
CA SER A 324 -3.94 4.83 -10.28
C SER A 324 -2.46 4.56 -9.93
N TYR A 325 -2.15 4.39 -8.64
CA TYR A 325 -0.91 3.75 -8.22
C TYR A 325 -0.95 2.37 -8.89
N PRO A 326 0.10 1.98 -9.65
CA PRO A 326 0.08 0.73 -10.41
C PRO A 326 -0.09 -0.49 -9.50
N ASP A 327 0.15 -0.32 -8.21
CA ASP A 327 -0.04 -1.33 -7.19
C ASP A 327 -1.30 -1.06 -6.36
N ASN A 328 -2.18 -2.05 -6.32
CA ASN A 328 -3.48 -1.98 -5.66
C ASN A 328 -3.41 -2.46 -4.20
N ARG A 329 -2.19 -2.64 -3.67
CA ARG A 329 -1.92 -3.12 -2.31
C ARG A 329 -1.57 -2.01 -1.34
N ALA A 330 -2.10 -2.13 -0.13
CA ALA A 330 -1.62 -1.41 1.02
C ALA A 330 -0.28 -2.01 1.43
N PHE A 331 0.67 -1.16 1.83
CA PHE A 331 1.91 -1.66 2.41
C PHE A 331 1.64 -2.09 3.85
N VAL A 332 1.88 -3.36 4.16
CA VAL A 332 1.50 -4.01 5.42
C VAL A 332 2.71 -4.15 6.33
N TRP A 333 2.70 -3.48 7.47
CA TRP A 333 3.80 -3.46 8.44
C TRP A 333 3.38 -4.13 9.74
N THR A 334 3.78 -5.38 9.94
CA THR A 334 3.26 -6.22 11.00
C THR A 334 4.37 -6.71 11.92
N ALA A 335 4.09 -6.76 13.22
CA ALA A 335 4.93 -7.46 14.17
C ALA A 335 4.14 -8.41 15.05
N VAL A 336 4.76 -9.53 15.41
CA VAL A 336 4.22 -10.53 16.33
C VAL A 336 5.26 -10.89 17.40
N MET A 337 4.76 -11.11 18.61
CA MET A 337 5.51 -11.72 19.71
C MET A 337 5.04 -13.15 19.90
N ALA A 338 5.91 -14.11 19.61
CA ALA A 338 5.59 -15.53 19.66
C ALA A 338 6.86 -16.36 19.87
N ASP A 339 6.71 -17.65 20.19
CA ASP A 339 7.86 -18.54 20.37
C ASP A 339 8.69 -18.62 19.08
N SER A 340 9.99 -18.40 19.22
CA SER A 340 10.97 -18.46 18.14
C SER A 340 11.16 -19.87 17.55
N SER A 341 10.73 -20.92 18.26
CA SER A 341 10.73 -22.29 17.72
C SER A 341 9.96 -22.43 16.40
N HIS A 342 9.00 -21.53 16.16
CA HIS A 342 8.21 -21.47 14.94
C HIS A 342 8.89 -20.77 13.76
N LEU A 343 10.02 -20.07 13.98
CA LEU A 343 10.77 -19.40 12.92
C LEU A 343 11.71 -20.33 12.15
N THR A 344 12.15 -21.43 12.78
CA THR A 344 13.13 -22.34 12.17
C THR A 344 12.67 -23.78 12.27
N THR A 345 12.69 -24.51 11.16
CA THR A 345 12.59 -25.97 11.20
C THR A 345 13.99 -26.57 11.23
N THR A 346 14.31 -27.36 12.25
CA THR A 346 15.60 -28.05 12.35
C THR A 346 15.38 -29.55 12.55
N SER A 347 15.79 -30.36 11.59
CA SER A 347 16.15 -31.76 11.85
C SER A 347 17.66 -31.93 12.08
N ASP A 348 18.48 -31.08 11.43
CA ASP A 348 19.93 -31.34 11.26
C ASP A 348 20.82 -30.16 11.73
N GLY A 349 20.29 -29.22 12.52
CA GLY A 349 21.03 -28.05 13.02
C GLY A 349 21.29 -26.94 11.98
N SER A 350 20.92 -27.13 10.70
CA SER A 350 20.83 -26.05 9.72
C SER A 350 19.52 -25.28 9.93
N ARG A 351 19.62 -23.97 10.21
CA ARG A 351 18.44 -23.09 10.37
C ARG A 351 17.80 -22.87 9.00
N ILE A 352 16.71 -23.58 8.73
CA ILE A 352 15.85 -23.34 7.57
C ILE A 352 14.69 -22.49 8.06
N ASP A 353 14.44 -21.34 7.41
CA ASP A 353 13.28 -20.52 7.72
C ASP A 353 12.00 -21.36 7.56
N SER A 354 11.04 -21.19 8.45
CA SER A 354 9.78 -21.94 8.39
C SER A 354 8.87 -21.44 7.27
N GLY A 355 7.93 -22.29 6.82
CA GLY A 355 6.89 -21.86 5.89
C GLY A 355 5.98 -20.78 6.50
N GLN A 356 5.90 -20.70 7.83
CA GLN A 356 5.17 -19.65 8.54
C GLN A 356 5.86 -18.30 8.42
N TRP A 357 7.20 -18.26 8.51
CA TRP A 357 7.96 -17.02 8.28
C TRP A 357 7.75 -16.49 6.86
N VAL A 358 7.84 -17.36 5.85
CA VAL A 358 7.60 -17.00 4.44
C VAL A 358 6.22 -16.36 4.27
N ARG A 359 5.16 -17.02 4.76
CA ARG A 359 3.78 -16.52 4.70
C ARG A 359 3.58 -15.21 5.45
N PHE A 360 4.25 -15.07 6.60
CA PHE A 360 4.19 -13.85 7.40
C PHE A 360 4.83 -12.66 6.72
N VAL A 361 5.99 -12.87 6.09
CA VAL A 361 6.66 -11.84 5.30
C VAL A 361 5.86 -11.54 4.03
N ASN A 362 5.32 -12.53 3.33
CA ASN A 362 4.59 -12.33 2.08
C ASN A 362 3.14 -11.83 2.24
N VAL A 363 2.61 -11.86 3.46
CA VAL A 363 1.19 -11.57 3.75
C VAL A 363 0.29 -12.53 2.97
N ASP A 364 0.54 -13.82 3.13
CA ASP A 364 -0.27 -14.88 2.52
C ASP A 364 -1.48 -15.20 3.38
N LEU A 365 -2.55 -15.68 2.72
CA LEU A 365 -3.72 -16.24 3.38
C LEU A 365 -3.27 -17.38 4.33
N PRO A 366 -3.82 -17.46 5.56
CA PRO A 366 -3.61 -18.63 6.39
C PRO A 366 -4.19 -19.86 5.69
N THR A 367 -3.35 -20.75 5.14
CA THR A 367 -3.82 -22.01 4.58
C THR A 367 -4.12 -23.00 5.70
N LEU A 368 -5.24 -23.72 5.59
CA LEU A 368 -5.59 -24.84 6.48
C LEU A 368 -4.60 -26.03 6.41
N GLN A 369 -3.77 -26.09 5.37
CA GLN A 369 -2.74 -27.12 5.28
C GLN A 369 -1.62 -26.82 6.28
N SER A 370 -1.28 -27.84 7.08
CA SER A 370 -0.23 -27.80 8.09
C SER A 370 1.02 -27.08 7.55
N PRO A 371 1.73 -26.30 8.38
CA PRO A 371 2.89 -25.52 7.98
C PRO A 371 4.00 -26.44 7.48
N GLY A 372 3.92 -26.81 6.21
CA GLY A 372 4.90 -27.64 5.55
C GLY A 372 6.24 -26.92 5.52
N ASN A 373 7.30 -27.71 5.33
CA ASN A 373 8.60 -27.13 5.03
C ASN A 373 8.48 -26.26 3.76
N PRO A 374 9.03 -25.03 3.77
CA PRO A 374 8.99 -24.21 2.57
C PRO A 374 9.74 -24.91 1.45
N SER A 375 9.23 -24.74 0.25
CA SER A 375 9.84 -25.20 -0.99
C SER A 375 11.22 -24.58 -1.18
N LYS A 376 12.03 -25.17 -2.07
CA LYS A 376 13.35 -24.60 -2.42
C LYS A 376 13.23 -23.17 -2.96
N PHE A 377 12.16 -22.92 -3.73
CA PHE A 377 11.86 -21.60 -4.27
C PHE A 377 11.59 -20.59 -3.14
N GLU A 378 10.67 -20.91 -2.23
CA GLU A 378 10.31 -20.02 -1.10
C GLU A 378 11.53 -19.70 -0.23
N ARG A 379 12.40 -20.69 0.03
CA ARG A 379 13.67 -20.46 0.74
C ARG A 379 14.60 -19.51 0.00
N SER A 380 14.78 -19.71 -1.31
CA SER A 380 15.64 -18.83 -2.11
C SER A 380 15.07 -17.42 -2.25
N TRP A 381 13.74 -17.30 -2.22
CA TRP A 381 13.03 -16.03 -2.30
C TRP A 381 13.10 -15.25 -0.98
N ILE A 382 12.92 -15.91 0.17
CA ILE A 382 12.87 -15.25 1.47
C ILE A 382 14.25 -14.89 2.02
N ASP A 383 15.31 -15.58 1.57
CA ASP A 383 16.66 -15.40 2.07
C ASP A 383 17.22 -13.97 1.90
N PRO A 384 17.21 -13.36 0.70
CA PRO A 384 17.68 -11.98 0.53
C PRO A 384 16.74 -10.94 1.16
N LEU A 385 15.53 -11.36 1.54
CA LEU A 385 14.48 -10.51 2.11
C LEU A 385 14.49 -10.52 3.65
N THR A 386 15.30 -11.38 4.27
CA THR A 386 15.31 -11.58 5.73
C THR A 386 16.59 -11.06 6.35
N TYR A 387 16.46 -10.09 7.27
CA TYR A 387 17.56 -9.60 8.08
C TYR A 387 17.74 -10.42 9.36
N ARG A 388 18.90 -11.06 9.51
CA ARG A 388 19.14 -12.11 10.52
C ARG A 388 20.12 -11.77 11.63
N ARG A 389 20.60 -10.52 11.76
CA ARG A 389 21.60 -10.14 12.78
C ARG A 389 21.19 -10.61 14.18
N TRP A 390 19.91 -10.44 14.52
CA TRP A 390 19.36 -10.75 15.84
C TRP A 390 18.63 -12.10 15.93
N SER A 391 18.77 -12.95 14.91
CA SER A 391 18.11 -14.26 14.86
C SER A 391 18.54 -15.21 15.98
N HIS A 392 19.71 -15.01 16.58
CA HIS A 392 20.16 -15.78 17.74
C HIS A 392 19.40 -15.43 19.03
N TYR A 393 18.78 -14.24 19.10
CA TYR A 393 17.85 -13.85 20.16
C TYR A 393 16.38 -14.16 19.83
N GLY A 394 16.13 -15.00 18.82
CA GLY A 394 14.78 -15.36 18.40
C GLY A 394 14.02 -14.22 17.70
N SER A 395 14.75 -13.24 17.14
CA SER A 395 14.15 -12.11 16.42
C SER A 395 14.51 -12.13 14.94
N GLN A 396 13.53 -11.90 14.07
CA GLN A 396 13.72 -11.86 12.61
C GLN A 396 12.96 -10.68 12.01
N TYR A 397 13.55 -10.06 11.00
CA TYR A 397 12.92 -9.00 10.23
C TYR A 397 12.86 -9.44 8.77
N GLY A 398 11.74 -9.24 8.11
CA GLY A 398 11.54 -9.64 6.72
C GLY A 398 10.84 -8.55 5.94
N PHE A 399 11.29 -8.29 4.72
CA PHE A 399 10.83 -7.15 3.94
C PHE A 399 10.50 -7.58 2.52
N THR A 400 9.38 -7.11 2.01
CA THR A 400 9.04 -7.20 0.59
C THR A 400 8.73 -5.80 0.07
N TYR A 401 8.45 -5.69 -1.23
CA TYR A 401 7.97 -4.44 -1.81
C TYR A 401 6.56 -4.05 -1.34
N HIS A 402 5.84 -4.92 -0.61
CA HIS A 402 4.50 -4.65 -0.06
C HIS A 402 4.38 -4.82 1.45
N SER A 403 5.45 -5.24 2.14
CA SER A 403 5.34 -5.55 3.56
C SER A 403 6.64 -5.38 4.32
N GLY A 404 6.51 -5.15 5.62
CA GLY A 404 7.56 -5.41 6.59
C GLY A 404 7.00 -6.27 7.71
N ALA A 405 7.74 -7.30 8.08
CA ALA A 405 7.37 -8.25 9.10
C ALA A 405 8.46 -8.30 10.18
N PHE A 406 8.05 -8.30 11.44
CA PHE A 406 8.94 -8.47 12.58
C PHE A 406 8.43 -9.56 13.49
N TRP A 407 9.29 -10.53 13.78
CA TRP A 407 9.03 -11.55 14.78
C TRP A 407 10.00 -11.36 15.93
N THR A 408 9.50 -11.48 17.15
CA THR A 408 10.34 -11.51 18.35
C THR A 408 9.75 -12.39 19.44
N THR A 409 10.55 -12.68 20.46
CA THR A 409 10.12 -13.45 21.62
C THR A 409 9.33 -12.57 22.60
N PRO A 410 8.40 -13.15 23.38
CA PRO A 410 7.81 -12.46 24.53
C PRO A 410 8.95 -11.99 25.44
N ASN A 411 8.91 -10.73 25.91
CA ASN A 411 9.95 -9.99 26.68
C ASN A 411 10.80 -8.98 25.87
N SER A 412 10.55 -8.82 24.57
CA SER A 412 11.33 -7.93 23.69
C SER A 412 10.61 -6.65 23.27
N ASP A 413 9.89 -5.98 24.19
CA ASP A 413 9.09 -4.78 23.88
C ASP A 413 9.90 -3.65 23.22
N SER A 414 11.16 -3.44 23.62
CA SER A 414 11.99 -2.39 23.03
C SER A 414 12.22 -2.55 21.52
N PHE A 415 12.38 -3.78 21.03
CA PHE A 415 12.54 -4.03 19.60
C PHE A 415 11.22 -3.79 18.84
N PHE A 416 10.10 -4.13 19.47
CA PHE A 416 8.78 -3.88 18.93
C PHE A 416 8.54 -2.39 18.70
N ASP A 417 8.92 -1.55 19.67
CA ASP A 417 8.76 -0.10 19.56
C ASP A 417 9.71 0.52 18.53
N ILE A 418 10.97 0.07 18.46
CA ILE A 418 11.92 0.53 17.44
C ILE A 418 11.41 0.16 16.03
N PHE A 419 10.82 -1.02 15.86
CA PHE A 419 10.24 -1.46 14.60
C PHE A 419 9.10 -0.56 14.13
N PHE A 420 8.17 -0.17 15.02
CA PHE A 420 7.05 0.72 14.67
C PHE A 420 7.38 2.22 14.70
N GLY A 421 8.54 2.60 15.21
CA GLY A 421 9.04 3.97 15.21
C GLY A 421 10.08 4.17 14.12
N VAL A 422 11.35 4.02 14.48
CA VAL A 422 12.50 4.35 13.63
C VAL A 422 12.51 3.53 12.32
N TYR A 423 12.31 2.21 12.38
CA TYR A 423 12.39 1.39 11.17
C TYR A 423 11.20 1.61 10.25
N PHE A 424 10.05 1.98 10.80
CA PHE A 424 8.91 2.40 10.01
C PHE A 424 9.18 3.71 9.27
N ASP A 425 9.82 4.71 9.89
CA ASP A 425 10.17 5.97 9.19
C ASP A 425 11.08 5.70 7.99
N MET A 426 12.08 4.84 8.18
CA MET A 426 12.96 4.39 7.10
C MET A 426 12.18 3.71 5.97
N ALA A 427 11.28 2.79 6.32
CA ALA A 427 10.43 2.11 5.34
C ALA A 427 9.48 3.09 4.63
N LEU A 428 8.95 4.08 5.33
CA LEU A 428 8.05 5.08 4.77
C LEU A 428 8.76 5.98 3.76
N VAL A 429 9.99 6.41 4.03
CA VAL A 429 10.81 7.16 3.06
C VAL A 429 11.16 6.31 1.83
N LEU A 430 11.53 5.04 2.02
CA LEU A 430 11.79 4.13 0.89
C LEU A 430 10.53 3.83 0.09
N PHE A 431 9.38 3.71 0.74
CA PHE A 431 8.10 3.53 0.11
C PHE A 431 7.69 4.77 -0.69
N TYR A 432 7.89 5.97 -0.12
CA TYR A 432 7.79 7.24 -0.84
C TYR A 432 8.68 7.26 -2.08
N SER A 433 9.96 6.89 -1.93
CA SER A 433 10.88 6.84 -3.07
C SER A 433 10.39 5.91 -4.17
N ARG A 434 9.91 4.70 -3.82
CA ARG A 434 9.35 3.75 -4.79
C ARG A 434 8.12 4.32 -5.49
N VAL A 435 7.19 4.91 -4.74
CA VAL A 435 5.98 5.51 -5.30
C VAL A 435 6.35 6.63 -6.28
N SER A 436 7.19 7.57 -5.88
CA SER A 436 7.66 8.64 -6.77
C SER A 436 8.33 8.12 -8.04
N LEU A 437 9.19 7.09 -7.94
CA LEU A 437 9.82 6.48 -9.11
C LEU A 437 8.80 5.84 -10.08
N LEU A 438 7.76 5.21 -9.56
CA LEU A 438 6.66 4.68 -10.38
C LEU A 438 5.88 5.82 -11.07
N HIS A 439 5.70 6.95 -10.39
CA HIS A 439 5.10 8.15 -10.96
C HIS A 439 5.95 8.76 -12.07
N PHE A 440 7.26 8.92 -11.84
CA PHE A 440 8.17 9.34 -12.91
C PHE A 440 8.13 8.37 -14.10
N SER A 441 8.07 7.06 -13.86
CA SER A 441 7.95 6.05 -14.92
C SER A 441 6.67 6.22 -15.74
N TRP A 442 5.55 6.53 -15.08
CA TRP A 442 4.30 6.85 -15.73
C TRP A 442 4.40 8.12 -16.58
N ASP A 443 4.96 9.20 -16.04
CA ASP A 443 5.15 10.45 -16.78
C ASP A 443 6.08 10.26 -17.99
N VAL A 444 7.15 9.48 -17.85
CA VAL A 444 8.01 9.06 -18.96
C VAL A 444 7.24 8.28 -20.02
N ALA A 445 6.32 7.40 -19.62
CA ALA A 445 5.49 6.65 -20.55
C ALA A 445 4.49 7.55 -21.31
N LEU A 446 3.98 8.62 -20.67
CA LEU A 446 3.13 9.62 -21.31
C LEU A 446 3.87 10.51 -22.31
N LEU A 447 5.17 10.73 -22.10
CA LEU A 447 6.03 11.48 -23.04
C LEU A 447 6.47 10.61 -24.24
N ALA A 448 6.53 9.29 -24.07
CA ALA A 448 6.87 8.40 -25.15
C ALA A 448 5.76 8.40 -26.22
N PRO A 449 6.08 8.56 -27.52
CA PRO A 449 5.09 8.48 -28.58
C PRO A 449 4.44 7.08 -28.58
N PRO A 450 3.10 6.97 -28.72
CA PRO A 450 2.46 5.67 -28.88
C PRO A 450 3.05 4.94 -30.09
N PRO A 451 3.18 3.60 -30.06
CA PRO A 451 3.60 2.83 -31.22
C PRO A 451 2.67 3.12 -32.40
N GLY A 452 3.20 3.70 -33.48
CA GLY A 452 2.42 4.02 -34.69
C GLY A 452 1.66 5.36 -34.68
N ALA A 453 1.87 6.23 -33.68
CA ALA A 453 1.29 7.57 -33.72
C ALA A 453 1.90 8.43 -34.84
N THR A 454 1.06 8.88 -35.77
CA THR A 454 1.41 9.90 -36.77
C THR A 454 1.64 11.26 -36.09
N GLU A 455 2.47 12.12 -36.67
CA GLU A 455 2.84 13.43 -36.11
C GLU A 455 1.62 14.31 -35.77
N ALA A 456 0.51 14.15 -36.50
CA ALA A 456 -0.75 14.84 -36.25
C ALA A 456 -1.37 14.57 -34.86
N GLY A 457 -1.01 13.46 -34.19
CA GLY A 457 -1.45 13.16 -32.83
C GLY A 457 -0.67 13.90 -31.73
N ARG A 458 0.56 14.37 -32.03
CA ARG A 458 1.46 14.97 -31.04
C ARG A 458 1.03 16.36 -30.58
N GLU A 459 0.41 17.17 -31.45
CA GLU A 459 -0.02 18.53 -31.11
C GLU A 459 -1.06 18.59 -29.99
N SER A 460 -1.80 17.48 -29.78
CA SER A 460 -2.87 17.41 -28.77
C SER A 460 -2.42 16.93 -27.38
N SER A 461 -1.11 16.68 -27.17
CA SER A 461 -0.62 16.24 -25.86
C SER A 461 -0.80 17.35 -24.81
N PRO A 462 -1.38 17.05 -23.63
CA PRO A 462 -1.55 18.03 -22.54
C PRO A 462 -0.22 18.59 -22.00
N PHE A 463 0.93 18.02 -22.41
CA PHE A 463 2.26 18.51 -22.06
C PHE A 463 2.77 19.65 -22.97
N ASN A 464 2.13 19.90 -24.13
CA ASN A 464 2.57 20.95 -25.06
C ASN A 464 2.16 22.37 -24.67
N SER A 465 1.40 22.56 -23.59
CA SER A 465 0.90 23.88 -23.16
C SER A 465 1.87 24.68 -22.29
N ARG A 466 3.08 24.18 -21.98
CA ARG A 466 4.05 24.92 -21.15
C ARG A 466 4.78 25.99 -21.99
N ALA A 467 4.39 27.24 -21.78
CA ALA A 467 4.81 28.46 -22.47
C ALA A 467 6.29 28.87 -22.34
N HIS A 468 7.21 27.98 -21.95
CA HIS A 468 8.58 28.35 -21.55
C HIS A 468 9.71 27.69 -22.36
N GLY A 469 9.41 27.11 -23.53
CA GLY A 469 10.42 26.64 -24.49
C GLY A 469 11.33 25.50 -24.01
N THR A 470 11.11 24.96 -22.81
CA THR A 470 11.87 23.83 -22.26
C THR A 470 11.13 22.53 -22.58
N PRO A 471 11.78 21.54 -23.23
CA PRO A 471 11.15 20.26 -23.53
C PRO A 471 10.64 19.56 -22.24
N PRO A 472 9.43 18.97 -22.25
CA PRO A 472 8.88 18.27 -21.08
C PRO A 472 9.80 17.18 -20.52
N SER A 473 10.55 16.47 -21.38
CA SER A 473 11.52 15.45 -20.97
C SER A 473 12.66 16.03 -20.13
N LEU A 474 13.12 17.24 -20.45
CA LEU A 474 14.20 17.92 -19.74
C LEU A 474 13.73 18.42 -18.37
N VAL A 475 12.49 18.89 -18.28
CA VAL A 475 11.87 19.23 -16.99
C VAL A 475 11.80 17.99 -16.11
N LEU A 476 11.29 16.87 -16.65
CA LEU A 476 11.19 15.62 -15.92
C LEU A 476 12.56 15.08 -15.48
N LEU A 477 13.61 15.28 -16.30
CA LEU A 477 14.98 14.91 -15.95
C LEU A 477 15.51 15.75 -14.78
N ASN A 478 15.27 17.06 -14.79
CA ASN A 478 15.66 17.94 -13.69
C ASN A 478 14.92 17.58 -12.40
N ASP A 479 13.62 17.27 -12.50
CA ASP A 479 12.81 16.82 -11.37
C ASP A 479 13.34 15.49 -10.81
N LEU A 480 13.68 14.52 -11.68
CA LEU A 480 14.27 13.25 -11.28
C LEU A 480 15.65 13.44 -10.62
N GLN A 481 16.51 14.32 -11.15
CA GLN A 481 17.80 14.61 -10.54
C GLN A 481 17.66 15.24 -9.15
N THR A 482 16.70 16.14 -9.00
CA THR A 482 16.37 16.77 -7.73
C THR A 482 15.87 15.72 -6.74
N PHE A 483 14.96 14.84 -7.16
CA PHE A 483 14.50 13.69 -6.40
C PHE A 483 15.66 12.78 -5.96
N THR A 484 16.56 12.39 -6.87
CA THR A 484 17.70 11.52 -6.55
C THR A 484 18.58 12.11 -5.46
N ARG A 485 18.91 13.41 -5.57
CA ARG A 485 19.72 14.10 -4.56
C ARG A 485 19.05 14.15 -3.19
N MET A 486 17.74 14.02 -3.12
CA MET A 486 16.99 14.21 -1.88
C MET A 486 16.63 12.89 -1.21
N TYR A 487 16.21 11.87 -1.97
CA TYR A 487 15.63 10.65 -1.39
C TYR A 487 16.35 9.36 -1.78
N LEU A 488 17.25 9.39 -2.76
CA LEU A 488 18.02 8.20 -3.18
C LEU A 488 19.44 8.18 -2.60
N GLN A 489 19.64 8.84 -1.46
CA GLN A 489 20.91 8.81 -0.74
C GLN A 489 21.34 7.36 -0.42
N PRO A 490 22.65 7.05 -0.50
CA PRO A 490 23.16 5.71 -0.25
C PRO A 490 23.11 5.32 1.23
N SER A 491 23.05 6.31 2.13
CA SER A 491 23.07 6.11 3.57
C SER A 491 21.79 6.64 4.21
N PHE A 492 21.11 5.79 5.00
CA PHE A 492 19.91 6.19 5.73
C PHE A 492 20.17 6.54 7.18
N SER A 493 21.04 5.77 7.84
CA SER A 493 21.30 5.86 9.28
C SER A 493 22.75 6.21 9.54
N ILE A 494 23.06 6.73 10.73
CA ILE A 494 24.44 6.80 11.24
C ILE A 494 24.86 5.50 11.96
N GLN A 495 23.92 4.57 12.16
CA GLN A 495 24.15 3.31 12.84
C GLN A 495 24.31 2.18 11.81
N GLN A 496 25.28 1.30 12.06
CA GLN A 496 25.55 0.16 11.19
C GLN A 496 24.30 -0.71 10.95
N GLN A 497 23.52 -0.98 11.99
CA GLN A 497 22.29 -1.75 11.87
C GLN A 497 21.27 -1.07 10.93
N GLY A 498 21.13 0.26 11.03
CA GLY A 498 20.21 1.01 10.18
C GLY A 498 20.64 0.98 8.72
N HIS A 499 21.95 1.05 8.44
CA HIS A 499 22.49 0.86 7.09
C HIS A 499 22.16 -0.52 6.53
N GLU A 500 22.46 -1.59 7.28
CA GLU A 500 22.20 -2.96 6.86
C GLU A 500 20.70 -3.18 6.59
N LEU A 501 19.83 -2.76 7.52
CA LEU A 501 18.39 -2.85 7.34
C LEU A 501 17.92 -2.05 6.11
N SER A 502 18.37 -0.82 5.96
CA SER A 502 18.02 0.03 4.81
C SER A 502 18.42 -0.59 3.48
N ALA A 503 19.55 -1.29 3.42
CA ALA A 503 19.99 -1.99 2.22
C ALA A 503 19.04 -3.17 1.88
N VAL A 504 18.63 -3.96 2.88
CA VAL A 504 17.65 -5.05 2.66
C VAL A 504 16.32 -4.47 2.21
N PHE A 505 15.82 -3.41 2.87
CA PHE A 505 14.58 -2.73 2.46
C PHE A 505 14.65 -2.18 1.03
N ARG A 506 15.72 -1.48 0.72
CA ARG A 506 15.90 -0.81 -0.57
C ARG A 506 15.97 -1.83 -1.71
N SER A 507 16.63 -2.96 -1.47
CA SER A 507 16.66 -4.11 -2.38
C SER A 507 15.27 -4.74 -2.52
N ALA A 508 14.59 -5.01 -1.40
CA ALA A 508 13.26 -5.61 -1.38
C ALA A 508 12.20 -4.75 -2.09
N MET A 509 12.31 -3.42 -1.97
CA MET A 509 11.47 -2.43 -2.68
C MET A 509 12.00 -2.08 -4.07
N GLU A 510 13.07 -2.73 -4.55
CA GLU A 510 13.67 -2.55 -5.88
C GLU A 510 13.94 -1.08 -6.25
N VAL A 511 14.22 -0.22 -5.27
CA VAL A 511 14.30 1.23 -5.47
C VAL A 511 15.42 1.57 -6.46
N ASP A 512 16.59 0.94 -6.31
CA ASP A 512 17.73 1.16 -7.21
C ASP A 512 17.45 0.66 -8.62
N THR A 513 16.89 -0.54 -8.75
CA THR A 513 16.53 -1.13 -10.06
C THR A 513 15.53 -0.25 -10.81
N LEU A 514 14.49 0.24 -10.12
CA LEU A 514 13.50 1.16 -10.68
C LEU A 514 14.14 2.48 -11.13
N TYR A 515 14.98 3.06 -10.27
CA TYR A 515 15.70 4.29 -10.59
C TYR A 515 16.60 4.13 -11.81
N GLU A 516 17.41 3.07 -11.87
CA GLU A 516 18.32 2.82 -12.99
C GLU A 516 17.58 2.66 -14.31
N HIS A 517 16.48 1.90 -14.32
CA HIS A 517 15.66 1.72 -15.52
C HIS A 517 15.04 3.03 -15.97
N LEU A 518 14.51 3.82 -15.04
CA LEU A 518 13.90 5.10 -15.30
C LEU A 518 14.93 6.11 -15.85
N ALA A 519 16.07 6.26 -15.18
CA ALA A 519 17.14 7.17 -15.57
C ALA A 519 17.64 6.86 -16.99
N LYS A 520 17.93 5.58 -17.28
CA LYS A 520 18.33 5.13 -18.62
C LYS A 520 17.27 5.43 -19.68
N ARG A 521 15.98 5.27 -19.35
CA ARG A 521 14.87 5.55 -20.28
C ARG A 521 14.74 7.04 -20.56
N LEU A 522 14.82 7.88 -19.53
CA LEU A 522 14.68 9.32 -19.65
C LEU A 522 15.86 9.96 -20.40
N GLU A 523 17.09 9.49 -20.15
CA GLU A 523 18.27 9.93 -20.88
C GLU A 523 18.16 9.66 -22.40
N ARG A 524 17.62 8.50 -22.79
CA ARG A 524 17.35 8.17 -24.19
C ARG A 524 16.33 9.13 -24.81
N LEU A 525 15.25 9.45 -24.09
CA LEU A 525 14.24 10.40 -24.58
C LEU A 525 14.82 11.80 -24.78
N VAL A 526 15.58 12.30 -23.81
CA VAL A 526 16.23 13.62 -23.91
C VAL A 526 17.25 13.65 -25.06
N THR A 527 18.00 12.57 -25.26
CA THR A 527 18.96 12.46 -26.37
C THR A 527 18.24 12.48 -27.71
N PHE A 528 17.16 11.71 -27.85
CA PHE A 528 16.34 11.64 -29.05
C PHE A 528 15.71 13.00 -29.40
N GLU A 529 15.16 13.73 -28.42
CA GLU A 529 14.62 15.08 -28.65
C GLU A 529 15.70 16.06 -29.12
N ARG A 530 16.90 16.04 -28.51
CA ARG A 530 18.03 16.88 -28.94
C ARG A 530 18.50 16.55 -30.35
N GLU A 531 18.44 15.29 -30.76
CA GLU A 531 18.78 14.88 -32.14
C GLU A 531 17.76 15.39 -33.16
N ILE A 532 16.47 15.35 -32.82
CA ILE A 532 15.40 15.95 -33.64
C ILE A 532 15.65 17.46 -33.82
N ASP A 533 15.91 18.18 -32.74
CA ASP A 533 16.14 19.64 -32.77
C ASP A 533 17.39 20.02 -33.59
N ARG A 534 18.41 19.15 -33.60
CA ARG A 534 19.63 19.36 -34.39
C ARG A 534 19.47 19.07 -35.88
N CYS A 535 18.34 18.52 -36.30
CA CYS A 535 18.07 18.16 -37.69
C CYS A 535 16.97 19.05 -38.34
N PRO A 536 17.19 20.38 -38.50
CA PRO A 536 16.21 21.28 -39.10
C PRO A 536 15.88 20.97 -40.57
N ARG A 537 16.65 20.09 -41.23
CA ARG A 537 16.40 19.62 -42.60
C ARG A 537 15.32 18.53 -42.73
N MET A 538 14.83 17.95 -41.64
CA MET A 538 13.78 16.92 -41.71
C MET A 538 12.36 17.49 -41.87
N GLU A 539 12.10 18.72 -41.41
CA GLU A 539 10.77 19.36 -41.54
C GLU A 539 10.34 19.58 -43.00
N GLY A 540 11.30 19.74 -43.92
CA GLY A 540 11.02 19.89 -45.36
C GLY A 540 10.93 18.59 -46.16
N GLY A 541 11.55 17.51 -45.68
CA GLY A 541 11.65 16.22 -46.39
C GLY A 541 10.55 15.22 -46.02
N LEU A 542 10.15 15.18 -44.74
CA LEU A 542 9.12 14.25 -44.26
C LEU A 542 7.69 14.67 -44.60
N ARG A 543 7.47 15.94 -44.98
CA ARG A 543 6.19 16.40 -45.56
C ARG A 543 5.86 15.79 -46.93
N ARG A 544 6.78 15.03 -47.56
CA ARG A 544 6.59 14.47 -48.91
C ARG A 544 6.71 12.95 -49.02
N SER A 545 7.01 12.21 -47.97
CA SER A 545 7.23 10.76 -48.08
C SER A 545 6.36 9.92 -47.16
N ASP A 546 5.07 9.85 -47.50
CA ASP A 546 4.25 8.63 -47.36
C ASP A 546 4.73 7.50 -48.31
N TRP A 547 6.00 7.49 -48.73
CA TRP A 547 6.50 6.76 -49.89
C TRP A 547 7.82 6.03 -49.65
N MET A 548 8.02 5.41 -48.48
CA MET A 548 8.87 4.22 -48.30
C MET A 548 8.70 3.64 -46.89
N GLY A 549 7.61 2.90 -46.70
CA GLY A 549 7.37 2.11 -45.49
C GLY A 549 8.47 1.08 -45.24
N SER A 550 8.89 1.00 -43.99
CA SER A 550 9.41 -0.20 -43.29
C SER A 550 10.72 -0.85 -43.75
N GLY A 551 11.22 -0.62 -44.97
CA GLY A 551 12.44 -1.28 -45.46
C GLY A 551 13.75 -0.72 -44.89
N ALA A 552 13.93 0.60 -44.91
CA ALA A 552 15.21 1.24 -44.60
C ALA A 552 15.55 1.26 -43.09
N ALA A 553 14.55 1.30 -42.21
CA ALA A 553 14.78 1.28 -40.75
C ALA A 553 15.31 -0.09 -40.27
N ILE A 554 14.92 -1.18 -40.95
CA ILE A 554 15.44 -2.52 -40.71
C ILE A 554 16.89 -2.62 -41.22
N THR A 555 17.20 -2.02 -42.37
CA THR A 555 18.56 -2.05 -42.93
C THR A 555 19.55 -1.25 -42.10
N ILE A 556 19.15 -0.10 -41.56
CA ILE A 556 20.01 0.72 -40.69
C ILE A 556 20.24 0.02 -39.35
N SER A 557 19.21 -0.61 -38.77
CA SER A 557 19.37 -1.38 -37.53
C SER A 557 20.25 -2.62 -37.70
N ALA A 558 20.16 -3.31 -38.84
CA ALA A 558 21.02 -4.43 -39.18
C ALA A 558 22.48 -4.00 -39.45
N ALA A 559 22.69 -2.84 -40.08
CA ALA A 559 24.02 -2.29 -40.33
C ALA A 559 24.73 -1.85 -39.04
N VAL A 560 24.01 -1.26 -38.09
CA VAL A 560 24.56 -0.89 -36.76
C VAL A 560 24.86 -2.13 -35.92
N GLY A 561 24.02 -3.17 -36.00
CA GLY A 561 24.28 -4.46 -35.34
C GLY A 561 25.52 -5.18 -35.89
N LEU A 562 25.72 -5.20 -37.21
CA LEU A 562 26.89 -5.80 -37.84
C LEU A 562 28.18 -5.01 -37.57
N PHE A 563 28.10 -3.68 -37.45
CA PHE A 563 29.26 -2.86 -37.08
C PHE A 563 29.71 -3.11 -35.63
N ALA A 564 28.77 -3.28 -34.70
CA ALA A 564 29.08 -3.59 -33.30
C ALA A 564 29.72 -4.98 -33.12
N VAL A 565 29.27 -5.99 -33.88
CA VAL A 565 29.86 -7.33 -33.89
C VAL A 565 31.26 -7.33 -34.53
N GLY A 566 31.46 -6.57 -35.61
CA GLY A 566 32.77 -6.40 -36.24
C GLY A 566 33.81 -5.75 -35.33
N VAL A 567 33.41 -4.75 -34.53
CA VAL A 567 34.30 -4.08 -33.57
C VAL A 567 34.65 -4.99 -32.37
N PHE A 568 33.75 -5.89 -31.97
CA PHE A 568 34.03 -6.85 -30.90
C PHE A 568 34.96 -7.99 -31.34
N MET A 569 34.87 -8.43 -32.60
CA MET A 569 35.74 -9.46 -33.19
C MET A 569 37.15 -8.96 -33.54
N LEU A 570 37.37 -7.65 -33.58
CA LEU A 570 38.70 -7.04 -33.77
C LEU A 570 39.42 -6.74 -32.45
N LYS A 571 38.81 -7.05 -31.31
CA LYS A 571 39.35 -6.84 -29.95
C LYS A 571 39.56 -8.12 -29.14
N ALA A 572 39.22 -9.28 -29.70
CA ALA A 572 39.61 -10.61 -29.24
C ALA A 572 40.67 -11.16 -30.20
#